data_AF-A0AAI9X3W2-F1
#
_entry.id   AF-A0AAI9X3W2-F1
#
_cell.length_a   1.000
_cell.length_b   1.000
_cell.length_c   1.000
_cell.angle_alpha   90.00
_cell.angle_beta   90.00
_cell.angle_gamma   90.00
#
_symmetry.space_group_name_H-M   'P 1'
#
loop_
_entity.id
_entity.type
_entity.pdbx_description
1 polymer ?
#
loop_
_entity_poly.entity_id
_entity_poly.type
_entity_poly.pdbx_seq_one_letter_code
_entity_poly.pdbx_strand_id
1 'polypeptide(L)'
;MRRASTACTECQKRRTRCTGPPHCTECSTHARECVFDEAADRRRKASAKRVQDQLDHFRSFVDDLVGLIRDGDGATVQSIVSTIRSGATPGEIRDLLNSILEDENQSNPQHSGVRDSSVNLNLNITPNNQMGNYYNPPR
;
A
#
# COMPACT_ATOMS: atom_id res chain seq x y z
N MET A 1 26.06 -21.43 12.70
CA MET A 1 25.61 -20.24 13.46
C MET A 1 24.61 -19.45 12.59
N ARG A 2 23.43 -19.11 13.10
CA ARG A 2 22.32 -18.46 12.34
C ARG A 2 22.42 -16.93 12.48
N ARG A 3 22.07 -16.16 11.45
CA ARG A 3 21.95 -14.69 11.53
C ARG A 3 20.49 -14.33 11.80
N ALA A 4 20.28 -13.34 12.65
CA ALA A 4 18.95 -12.77 12.84
C ALA A 4 18.53 -11.91 11.63
N SER A 5 17.23 -11.85 11.36
CA SER A 5 16.64 -10.95 10.35
C SER A 5 16.72 -9.47 10.76
N THR A 6 16.84 -9.20 12.06
CA THR A 6 17.05 -7.88 12.66
C THR A 6 18.05 -8.03 13.81
N ALA A 7 19.10 -7.21 13.80
CA ALA A 7 20.10 -7.20 14.88
C ALA A 7 19.61 -6.32 16.06
N CYS A 8 20.04 -6.64 17.28
CA CYS A 8 19.82 -5.74 18.44
C CYS A 8 20.56 -4.40 18.24
N THR A 9 20.15 -3.37 18.99
CA THR A 9 20.68 -2.00 18.89
C THR A 9 22.21 -1.95 19.06
N GLU A 10 22.77 -2.70 20.01
CA GLU A 10 24.22 -2.76 20.23
C GLU A 10 24.99 -3.42 19.08
N CYS A 11 24.50 -4.53 18.54
CA CYS A 11 25.13 -5.18 17.38
C CYS A 11 25.01 -4.32 16.12
N GLN A 12 23.90 -3.58 15.95
CA GLN A 12 23.75 -2.60 14.87
C GLN A 12 24.80 -1.49 14.99
N LYS A 13 24.93 -0.88 16.17
CA LYS A 13 25.89 0.18 16.46
C LYS A 13 27.34 -0.25 16.21
N ARG A 14 27.67 -1.48 16.61
CA ARG A 14 29.03 -2.05 16.47
C ARG A 14 29.29 -2.70 15.11
N ARG A 15 28.27 -2.82 14.26
CA ARG A 15 28.32 -3.54 12.97
C ARG A 15 28.82 -4.98 13.10
N THR A 16 28.50 -5.65 14.20
CA THR A 16 28.87 -7.06 14.47
C THR A 16 27.72 -8.02 14.16
N ARG A 17 28.03 -9.32 14.12
CA ARG A 17 27.04 -10.34 13.83
C ARG A 17 26.10 -10.55 15.02
N CYS A 18 24.79 -10.43 14.78
CA CYS A 18 23.76 -10.71 15.78
C CYS A 18 23.08 -12.07 15.54
N THR A 19 22.93 -12.88 16.59
CA THR A 19 22.25 -14.19 16.54
C THR A 19 20.74 -14.11 16.74
N GLY A 20 20.23 -13.02 17.32
CA GLY A 20 18.79 -12.79 17.50
C GLY A 20 18.31 -12.87 18.95
N PRO A 21 17.00 -12.72 19.17
CA PRO A 21 16.36 -12.69 20.49
C PRO A 21 16.34 -14.08 21.17
N PRO A 22 16.08 -14.16 22.50
CA PRO A 22 15.79 -13.03 23.42
C PRO A 22 17.03 -12.20 23.77
N HIS A 23 18.22 -12.81 23.85
CA HIS A 23 19.51 -12.14 23.94
C HIS A 23 20.47 -12.74 22.91
N CYS A 24 21.23 -11.90 22.21
CA CYS A 24 22.18 -12.38 21.22
C CYS A 24 23.49 -12.83 21.87
N THR A 25 24.15 -13.84 21.30
CA THR A 25 25.37 -14.43 21.88
C THR A 25 26.48 -13.40 22.05
N GLU A 26 26.62 -12.48 21.10
CA GLU A 26 27.60 -11.40 21.13
C GLU A 26 27.41 -10.48 22.35
N CYS A 27 26.19 -10.05 22.62
CA CYS A 27 25.90 -9.22 23.80
C CYS A 27 26.04 -10.04 25.09
N SER A 28 25.61 -11.30 25.10
CA SER A 28 25.76 -12.17 26.28
C SER A 28 27.22 -12.41 26.65
N THR A 29 28.09 -12.69 25.67
CA THR A 29 29.52 -12.94 25.92
C THR A 29 30.24 -11.70 26.44
N HIS A 30 29.82 -10.51 26.02
CA HIS A 30 30.45 -9.26 26.42
C HIS A 30 29.71 -8.52 27.55
N ALA A 31 28.71 -9.16 28.17
CA ALA A 31 27.86 -8.57 29.21
C ALA A 31 27.33 -7.17 28.82
N ARG A 32 26.86 -7.04 27.58
CA ARG A 32 26.27 -5.80 27.04
C ARG A 32 24.77 -5.85 27.10
N GLU A 33 24.16 -4.68 27.23
CA GLU A 33 22.71 -4.54 27.08
C GLU A 33 22.28 -4.97 25.67
N CYS A 34 21.29 -5.85 25.59
CA CYS A 34 20.82 -6.41 24.33
C CYS A 34 19.35 -6.07 24.14
N VAL A 35 19.09 -4.95 23.44
CA VAL A 35 17.72 -4.47 23.18
C VAL A 35 17.39 -4.66 21.71
N PHE A 36 16.24 -5.29 21.44
CA PHE A 36 15.67 -5.36 20.11
C PHE A 36 14.58 -4.32 20.00
N ASP A 37 14.85 -3.27 19.23
CA ASP A 37 13.83 -2.26 18.90
C ASP A 37 13.07 -2.70 17.66
N GLU A 38 11.90 -3.31 17.89
CA GLU A 38 11.01 -3.74 16.80
C GLU A 38 10.42 -2.55 16.04
N ALA A 39 10.26 -1.39 16.68
CA ALA A 39 9.72 -0.17 16.07
C ALA A 39 10.74 0.50 15.13
N ALA A 40 12.04 0.30 15.38
CA ALA A 40 13.12 0.79 14.51
C ALA A 40 13.29 -0.01 13.21
N ASP A 41 12.63 -1.16 13.02
CA ASP A 41 12.69 -1.91 11.76
C ASP A 41 11.94 -1.15 10.64
N ARG A 42 12.67 -0.21 10.02
CA ARG A 42 12.17 0.64 8.93
C ARG A 42 11.59 -0.17 7.77
N ARG A 43 12.04 -1.42 7.57
CA ARG A 43 11.47 -2.30 6.53
C ARG A 43 10.04 -2.68 6.88
N ARG A 44 9.74 -3.03 8.14
CA ARG A 44 8.37 -3.32 8.58
C ARG A 44 7.48 -2.10 8.39
N LYS A 45 7.96 -0.90 8.79
CA LYS A 45 7.22 0.36 8.57
C LYS A 45 6.97 0.64 7.08
N ALA A 46 7.97 0.42 6.23
CA ALA A 46 7.83 0.60 4.78
C ALA A 46 6.86 -0.42 4.16
N SER A 47 6.90 -1.69 4.58
CA SER A 47 5.96 -2.70 4.10
C SER A 47 4.52 -2.40 4.53
N ALA A 48 4.32 -2.03 5.80
CA ALA A 48 3.00 -1.61 6.30
C ALA A 48 2.47 -0.39 5.55
N LYS A 49 3.32 0.62 5.32
CA LYS A 49 2.97 1.80 4.52
C LYS A 49 2.58 1.43 3.09
N ARG A 50 3.33 0.56 2.40
CA ARG A 50 2.98 0.12 1.04
C ARG A 50 1.62 -0.58 0.97
N VAL A 51 1.32 -1.43 1.96
CA VAL A 51 0.02 -2.10 2.05
C VAL A 51 -1.09 -1.08 2.30
N GLN A 52 -0.87 -0.12 3.21
CA GLN A 52 -1.83 0.94 3.48
C GLN A 52 -2.09 1.79 2.22
N ASP A 53 -1.03 2.24 1.56
CA ASP A 53 -1.13 3.03 0.32
C ASP A 53 -1.89 2.24 -0.77
N GLN A 54 -1.68 0.92 -0.87
CA GLN A 54 -2.43 0.05 -1.80
C GLN A 54 -3.92 -0.06 -1.43
N LEU A 55 -4.24 -0.20 -0.14
CA LEU A 55 -5.62 -0.27 0.33
C LEU A 55 -6.36 1.06 0.09
N ASP A 56 -5.70 2.18 0.33
CA ASP A 56 -6.30 3.49 0.12
C ASP A 56 -6.54 3.77 -1.37
N HIS A 57 -5.62 3.33 -2.24
CA HIS A 57 -5.83 3.37 -3.69
C HIS A 57 -7.00 2.50 -4.15
N PHE A 58 -7.16 1.31 -3.57
CA PHE A 58 -8.29 0.44 -3.90
C PHE A 58 -9.63 1.02 -3.39
N ARG A 59 -9.64 1.60 -2.19
CA ARG A 59 -10.82 2.28 -1.63
C ARG A 59 -11.25 3.44 -2.51
N SER A 60 -10.33 4.36 -2.85
CA SER A 60 -10.63 5.50 -3.72
C SER A 60 -11.24 5.04 -5.04
N PHE A 61 -10.65 4.03 -5.67
CA PHE A 61 -11.17 3.49 -6.93
C PHE A 61 -12.59 2.91 -6.81
N VAL A 62 -12.89 2.19 -5.72
CA VAL A 62 -14.24 1.67 -5.49
C VAL A 62 -15.22 2.82 -5.24
N ASP A 63 -14.81 3.83 -4.48
CA ASP A 63 -15.63 5.00 -4.22
C ASP A 63 -15.94 5.78 -5.51
N ASP A 64 -14.94 5.98 -6.37
CA ASP A 64 -15.11 6.63 -7.67
C ASP A 64 -16.04 5.84 -8.59
N LEU A 65 -15.86 4.51 -8.67
CA LEU A 65 -16.73 3.63 -9.45
C LEU A 65 -18.18 3.68 -8.95
N VAL A 66 -18.38 3.60 -7.64
CA VAL A 66 -19.72 3.66 -7.04
C VAL A 66 -20.35 5.04 -7.25
N GLY A 67 -19.58 6.11 -7.15
CA GLY A 67 -20.02 7.48 -7.44
C GLY A 67 -20.55 7.60 -8.87
N LEU A 68 -19.76 7.17 -9.85
CA LEU A 68 -20.15 7.21 -11.26
C LEU A 68 -21.37 6.34 -11.56
N ILE A 69 -21.53 5.19 -10.90
CA ILE A 69 -22.73 4.35 -11.06
C ILE A 69 -23.98 5.00 -10.45
N ARG A 70 -23.83 5.73 -9.34
CA ARG A 70 -24.96 6.37 -8.64
C ARG A 70 -25.41 7.66 -9.30
N ASP A 71 -24.46 8.48 -9.68
CA ASP A 71 -24.69 9.87 -10.08
C ASP A 71 -24.53 10.09 -11.59
N GLY A 72 -23.87 9.15 -12.29
CA GLY A 72 -23.66 9.23 -13.73
C GLY A 72 -24.93 9.04 -14.55
N ASP A 73 -24.93 9.61 -15.76
CA ASP A 73 -26.03 9.43 -16.70
C ASP A 73 -26.12 7.99 -17.21
N GLY A 74 -27.28 7.64 -17.78
CA GLY A 74 -27.55 6.27 -18.23
C GLY A 74 -26.55 5.74 -19.27
N ALA A 75 -26.02 6.59 -20.17
CA ALA A 75 -25.04 6.15 -21.16
C ALA A 75 -23.68 5.86 -20.50
N THR A 76 -23.25 6.74 -19.59
CA THR A 76 -22.03 6.55 -18.79
C THR A 76 -22.09 5.27 -17.97
N VAL A 77 -23.18 5.05 -17.23
CA VAL A 77 -23.38 3.83 -16.43
C VAL A 77 -23.39 2.58 -17.32
N GLN A 78 -24.05 2.63 -18.48
CA GLN A 78 -24.05 1.50 -19.42
C GLN A 78 -22.66 1.20 -19.97
N SER A 79 -21.85 2.22 -20.28
CA SER A 79 -20.47 2.04 -20.72
C SER A 79 -19.60 1.33 -19.67
N ILE A 80 -19.71 1.76 -18.41
CA ILE A 80 -19.01 1.14 -17.28
C ILE A 80 -19.44 -0.33 -17.12
N VAL A 81 -20.75 -0.59 -17.08
CA VAL A 81 -21.29 -1.95 -16.91
C VAL A 81 -20.90 -2.86 -18.08
N SER A 82 -20.95 -2.35 -19.32
CA SER A 82 -20.53 -3.10 -20.51
C SER A 82 -19.05 -3.51 -20.43
N THR A 83 -18.20 -2.57 -20.01
CA THR A 83 -16.76 -2.81 -19.82
C THR A 83 -16.49 -3.84 -18.73
N ILE A 84 -17.20 -3.78 -17.60
CA ILE A 84 -17.07 -4.80 -16.55
C ILE A 84 -17.52 -6.18 -17.08
N ARG A 85 -18.63 -6.23 -17.82
CA ARG A 85 -19.20 -7.49 -18.35
C ARG A 85 -18.37 -8.10 -19.47
N SER A 86 -17.55 -7.32 -20.19
CA SER A 86 -16.62 -7.85 -21.19
C SER A 86 -15.44 -8.61 -20.58
N GLY A 87 -15.30 -8.59 -19.26
CA GLY A 87 -14.17 -9.20 -18.56
C GLY A 87 -12.93 -8.30 -18.54
N ALA A 88 -13.11 -6.98 -18.68
CA ALA A 88 -12.03 -6.02 -18.59
C ALA A 88 -11.28 -6.15 -17.26
N THR A 89 -9.97 -5.94 -17.33
CA THR A 89 -9.10 -5.93 -16.17
C THR A 89 -9.39 -4.71 -15.29
N PRO A 90 -9.05 -4.76 -13.98
CA PRO A 90 -9.18 -3.60 -13.11
C PRO A 90 -8.40 -2.37 -13.56
N GLY A 91 -7.33 -2.55 -14.36
CA GLY A 91 -6.57 -1.46 -14.98
C GLY A 91 -7.38 -0.75 -16.06
N GLU A 92 -7.93 -1.51 -17.01
CA GLU A 92 -8.76 -0.96 -18.10
C GLU A 92 -10.01 -0.27 -17.57
N ILE A 93 -10.66 -0.84 -16.53
CA ILE A 93 -11.79 -0.18 -15.86
C ILE A 93 -11.34 1.14 -15.25
N ARG A 94 -10.18 1.19 -14.58
CA ARG A 94 -9.66 2.43 -13.98
C ARG A 94 -9.34 3.49 -15.03
N ASP A 95 -8.75 3.10 -16.16
CA ASP A 95 -8.44 4.03 -17.24
C ASP A 95 -9.72 4.66 -17.80
N LEU A 96 -10.79 3.86 -17.98
CA LEU A 96 -12.10 4.36 -18.37
C LEU A 96 -12.68 5.36 -17.36
N LEU A 97 -12.66 5.04 -16.06
CA LEU A 97 -13.19 5.94 -15.03
C LEU A 97 -12.43 7.27 -15.01
N ASN A 98 -11.10 7.24 -15.14
CA ASN A 98 -10.28 8.45 -15.20
C ASN A 98 -10.66 9.33 -16.39
N SER A 99 -10.86 8.75 -17.59
CA SER A 99 -11.30 9.51 -18.76
C SER A 99 -12.67 10.18 -18.53
N ILE A 100 -13.63 9.48 -17.92
CA ILE A 100 -14.95 10.04 -17.61
C ILE A 100 -14.83 11.22 -16.64
N LEU A 101 -14.02 11.08 -15.57
CA LEU A 101 -13.81 12.12 -14.58
C LEU A 101 -13.05 13.36 -15.13
N GLU A 102 -12.17 13.15 -16.10
CA GLU A 102 -11.47 14.23 -16.82
C GLU A 102 -12.43 15.01 -17.74
N ASP A 103 -13.36 14.32 -18.40
CA ASP A 103 -14.36 14.92 -19.30
C ASP A 103 -15.40 15.76 -18.54
N GLU A 104 -15.82 15.32 -17.34
CA GLU A 104 -16.70 16.12 -16.47
C GLU A 104 -16.04 17.41 -15.98
N ASN A 105 -14.73 17.39 -15.72
CA ASN A 105 -13.98 18.58 -15.28
C ASN A 105 -13.86 19.64 -16.39
N GLN A 106 -13.79 19.24 -17.67
CA GLN A 106 -13.71 20.18 -18.79
C GLN A 106 -15.06 20.84 -19.11
N SER A 107 -16.16 20.24 -18.66
CA SER A 107 -17.53 20.66 -18.98
C SER A 107 -18.13 21.64 -17.97
N ASN A 108 -17.46 21.95 -16.85
CA ASN A 108 -18.01 22.77 -15.77
C ASN A 108 -17.08 23.89 -15.25
N PRO A 109 -17.26 25.16 -15.67
CA PRO A 109 -16.51 26.30 -15.10
C PRO A 109 -17.07 26.84 -13.78
N GLN A 110 -18.13 26.27 -13.18
CA GLN A 110 -18.81 26.88 -12.03
C GLN A 110 -19.21 25.87 -10.96
N HIS A 111 -18.25 25.42 -10.14
CA HIS A 111 -18.47 25.24 -8.71
C HIS A 111 -17.13 25.08 -7.96
N SER A 112 -16.62 26.17 -7.39
CA SER A 112 -15.52 26.15 -6.43
C SER A 112 -15.96 25.47 -5.12
N GLY A 113 -15.83 24.15 -5.07
CA GLY A 113 -15.83 23.39 -3.82
C GLY A 113 -14.41 22.94 -3.55
N VAL A 114 -13.74 23.57 -2.59
CA VAL A 114 -12.38 23.27 -2.15
C VAL A 114 -12.23 21.76 -1.92
N ARG A 115 -11.53 21.08 -2.83
CA ARG A 115 -10.95 19.75 -2.60
C ARG A 115 -9.45 19.93 -2.52
N ASP A 116 -8.90 19.55 -1.38
CA ASP A 116 -7.49 19.65 -1.04
C ASP A 116 -6.65 18.87 -2.06
N SER A 117 -5.98 19.61 -2.94
CA SER A 117 -5.06 19.09 -3.95
C SER A 117 -3.75 18.67 -3.29
N SER A 118 -3.72 17.45 -2.75
CA SER A 118 -2.50 16.91 -2.13
C SER A 118 -2.29 15.42 -2.37
N VAL A 119 -2.43 14.89 -3.59
CA VAL A 119 -1.74 13.62 -3.92
C VAL A 119 -1.33 13.56 -5.39
N ASN A 120 -0.13 14.05 -5.69
CA ASN A 120 0.58 13.62 -6.89
C ASN A 120 1.37 12.36 -6.52
N LEU A 121 0.91 11.20 -6.99
CA LEU A 121 1.64 9.94 -6.87
C LEU A 121 1.64 9.22 -8.22
N ASN A 122 2.51 9.72 -9.09
CA ASN A 122 3.04 8.89 -10.18
C ASN A 122 3.85 7.74 -9.54
N LEU A 123 3.22 6.57 -9.40
CA LEU A 123 3.84 5.36 -8.88
C LEU A 123 3.46 4.20 -9.81
N ASN A 124 4.34 3.94 -10.77
CA ASN A 124 4.32 2.76 -11.62
C ASN A 124 4.53 1.52 -10.73
N ILE A 125 3.46 1.01 -10.12
CA ILE A 125 3.50 -0.20 -9.30
C ILE A 125 3.03 -1.35 -10.20
N THR A 126 3.99 -2.15 -10.64
CA THR A 126 3.71 -3.45 -11.26
C THR A 126 2.88 -4.31 -10.30
N PRO A 127 1.80 -4.97 -10.77
CA PRO A 127 1.02 -5.88 -9.94
C PRO A 127 1.87 -7.11 -9.66
N ASN A 128 2.50 -7.16 -8.50
CA ASN A 128 3.20 -8.35 -8.05
C ASN A 128 2.18 -9.35 -7.53
N ASN A 129 1.78 -10.28 -8.39
CA ASN A 129 0.93 -11.45 -8.13
C ASN A 129 1.62 -12.46 -7.19
N GLN A 130 1.93 -12.05 -5.95
CA GLN A 130 2.36 -12.97 -4.89
C GLN A 130 1.60 -12.64 -3.61
N MET A 131 0.34 -13.07 -3.58
CA MET A 131 -0.46 -13.14 -2.37
C MET A 131 0.06 -14.32 -1.52
N GLY A 132 1.14 -14.08 -0.79
CA GLY A 132 1.72 -15.01 0.17
C GLY A 132 1.00 -14.90 1.52
N ASN A 133 0.37 -16.00 1.94
CA ASN A 133 -0.34 -16.22 3.20
C ASN A 133 0.29 -15.55 4.42
N TYR A 134 -0.41 -14.57 5.01
CA TYR A 134 -0.17 -14.08 6.37
C TYR A 134 -1.38 -14.41 7.25
N TYR A 135 -1.49 -15.68 7.64
CA TYR A 135 -2.21 -16.06 8.84
C TYR A 135 -1.41 -17.20 9.49
N ASN A 136 -0.73 -16.89 10.59
CA ASN A 136 -0.11 -17.89 11.44
C ASN A 136 -0.56 -17.59 12.88
N PRO A 137 -1.57 -18.31 13.41
CA PRO A 137 -2.06 -18.07 14.76
C PRO A 137 -1.03 -18.51 15.81
N PRO A 138 -0.97 -17.85 16.97
CA PRO A 138 -0.04 -18.22 18.04
C PRO A 138 -0.41 -19.58 18.65
N ARG A 139 0.61 -20.43 18.89
CA ARG A 139 0.51 -21.60 19.78
C ARG A 139 0.84 -21.20 21.22
#